data_AF-A0A1M3NAX3-F1
#
_entry.id   AF-A0A1M3NAX3-F1
#
_cell.length_a   1.000
_cell.length_b   1.000
_cell.length_c   1.000
_cell.angle_alpha   90.00
_cell.angle_beta   90.00
_cell.angle_gamma   90.00
#
_symmetry.space_group_name_H-M   'P 1'
#
loop_
_entity.id
_entity.type
_entity.pdbx_description
1 polymer ?
#
loop_
_entity_poly.entity_id
_entity_poly.type
_entity_poly.pdbx_seq_one_letter_code
_entity_poly.pdbx_strand_id
1 'polypeptide(L)'
;MSVPKGFVSATHSVLFEDGEDRCSVCTEPLGAEGDDGTEVRGRGLLVWARGEERRYEEPHLCPSCASAIGVSALQRWEIEEDEG
;
A
#
# COMPACT_ATOMS: atom_id res chain seq x y z
N MET A 1 22.78 25.60 -27.79
CA MET A 1 22.67 24.14 -27.97
C MET A 1 21.92 23.59 -26.76
N SER A 2 20.71 23.06 -26.96
CA SER A 2 19.88 22.51 -25.88
C SER A 2 20.33 21.08 -25.58
N VAL A 3 20.70 20.79 -24.34
CA VAL A 3 20.98 19.42 -23.87
C VAL A 3 19.67 18.62 -23.90
N PRO A 4 19.63 17.38 -24.41
CA PRO A 4 18.40 16.59 -24.39
C PRO A 4 18.02 16.25 -22.94
N LYS A 5 16.72 16.31 -22.63
CA LYS A 5 16.16 15.80 -21.37
C LYS A 5 16.58 14.34 -21.21
N GLY A 6 17.22 14.02 -20.08
CA GLY A 6 17.87 12.72 -19.86
C GLY A 6 16.94 11.52 -20.02
N PHE A 7 17.51 10.36 -20.34
CA PHE A 7 16.80 9.08 -20.32
C PHE A 7 17.10 8.35 -19.01
N VAL A 8 16.11 7.66 -18.46
CA VAL A 8 16.25 6.75 -17.33
C VAL A 8 16.27 5.33 -17.88
N SER A 9 17.26 4.52 -17.48
CA SER A 9 17.34 3.11 -17.82
C SER A 9 17.17 2.27 -16.55
N ALA A 10 16.22 1.34 -16.56
CA ALA A 10 16.07 0.30 -15.55
C ALA A 10 16.53 -1.04 -16.16
N THR A 11 17.22 -1.87 -15.38
CA THR A 11 17.62 -3.22 -15.79
C THR A 11 16.97 -4.27 -14.89
N HIS A 12 17.08 -5.55 -15.24
CA HIS A 12 16.55 -6.64 -14.41
C HIS A 12 17.11 -6.66 -12.98
N SER A 13 18.24 -5.99 -12.72
CA SER A 13 18.82 -5.86 -11.38
C SER A 13 17.83 -5.32 -10.35
N VAL A 14 16.91 -4.43 -10.75
CA VAL A 14 15.91 -3.84 -9.85
C VAL A 14 14.94 -4.88 -9.25
N LEU A 15 14.78 -6.03 -9.90
CA LEU A 15 13.92 -7.11 -9.40
C LEU A 15 14.56 -7.89 -8.24
N PHE A 16 15.87 -7.70 -8.02
CA PHE A 16 16.66 -8.44 -7.04
C PHE A 16 17.22 -7.55 -5.94
N GLU A 17 16.88 -6.26 -5.92
CA GLU A 17 17.22 -5.37 -4.82
C GLU A 17 16.29 -5.66 -3.63
N ASP A 18 16.87 -5.78 -2.43
CA ASP A 18 16.08 -5.89 -1.20
C ASP A 18 15.24 -4.63 -1.05
N GLY A 19 13.91 -4.79 -1.17
CA GLY A 19 12.97 -3.70 -1.03
C GLY A 19 12.90 -3.26 0.43
N GLU A 20 12.97 -1.95 0.65
CA GLU A 20 12.62 -1.37 1.94
C GLU A 20 11.11 -1.54 2.18
N ASP A 21 10.73 -2.09 3.34
CA ASP A 21 9.33 -2.23 3.74
C ASP A 21 8.70 -0.83 3.79
N ARG A 22 7.63 -0.60 3.03
CA ARG A 22 7.03 0.74 2.82
C ARG A 22 5.52 0.63 2.81
N CYS A 23 4.85 1.66 3.33
CA CYS A 23 3.40 1.74 3.32
C CYS A 23 2.90 1.75 1.87
N SER A 24 2.03 0.81 1.50
CA SER A 24 1.53 0.71 0.12
C SER A 24 0.66 1.90 -0.32
N VAL A 25 0.29 2.80 0.60
CA VAL A 25 -0.55 3.97 0.32
C VAL A 25 0.28 5.26 0.26
N CYS A 26 1.00 5.58 1.33
CA CYS A 26 1.77 6.82 1.41
C CYS A 26 3.26 6.66 1.07
N THR A 27 3.74 5.44 0.84
CA THR A 27 5.14 5.07 0.52
C THR A 27 6.17 5.37 1.62
N GLU A 28 5.72 5.83 2.79
CA GLU A 28 6.57 6.06 3.95
C GLU A 28 7.27 4.74 4.36
N PRO A 29 8.58 4.77 4.69
CA PRO A 29 9.27 3.60 5.22
C PRO A 29 8.57 3.04 6.47
N LEU A 30 8.41 1.72 6.49
CA LEU A 30 7.93 0.93 7.61
C LEU A 30 9.15 0.36 8.34
N GLY A 31 9.99 1.25 8.86
CA GLY A 31 11.27 0.93 9.48
C GLY A 31 11.21 0.93 11.01
N ALA A 32 11.82 -0.11 11.60
CA ALA A 32 11.90 -0.40 13.03
C ALA A 32 12.92 0.46 13.81
N GLU A 33 13.04 1.77 13.55
CA GLU A 33 13.85 2.64 14.40
C GLU A 33 13.03 3.11 15.60
N GLY A 34 13.03 2.29 16.66
CA GLY A 34 12.30 2.53 17.90
C GLY A 34 11.10 1.61 18.13
N ASP A 35 10.87 0.62 17.26
CA ASP A 35 9.86 -0.42 17.47
C ASP A 35 10.31 -1.37 18.58
N ASP A 36 9.75 -1.19 19.77
CA ASP A 36 9.90 -2.09 20.91
C ASP A 36 9.08 -3.40 20.75
N GLY A 37 8.49 -3.61 19.57
CA GLY A 37 7.61 -4.72 19.23
C GLY A 37 6.14 -4.45 19.56
N THR A 38 5.79 -3.23 19.98
CA THR A 38 4.43 -2.85 20.38
C THR A 38 3.69 -2.06 19.31
N GLU A 39 4.36 -1.61 18.24
CA GLU A 39 3.70 -0.87 17.17
C GLU A 39 2.93 -1.83 16.24
N VAL A 40 1.60 -1.85 16.40
CA VAL A 40 0.73 -2.71 15.59
C VAL A 40 0.72 -2.21 14.16
N ARG A 41 1.47 -2.90 13.28
CA ARG A 41 1.42 -2.65 11.85
C ARG A 41 0.02 -2.95 11.32
N GLY A 42 -0.57 -1.97 10.66
CA GLY A 42 -1.83 -2.17 9.96
C GLY A 42 -1.62 -3.14 8.80
N ARG A 43 -2.54 -4.08 8.62
CA ARG A 43 -2.62 -4.92 7.42
C ARG A 43 -3.85 -4.53 6.63
N GLY A 44 -3.67 -4.33 5.32
CA GLY A 44 -4.78 -4.16 4.39
C GLY A 44 -5.10 -5.47 3.67
N LEU A 45 -6.14 -5.45 2.84
CA LEU A 45 -6.40 -6.50 1.86
C LEU A 45 -6.69 -5.85 0.50
N LEU A 46 -5.78 -6.03 -0.45
CA LEU A 46 -6.02 -5.69 -1.85
C LEU A 46 -6.63 -6.91 -2.54
N VAL A 47 -7.77 -6.69 -3.19
CA VAL A 47 -8.46 -7.73 -3.94
C VAL A 47 -8.45 -7.35 -5.41
N TRP A 48 -7.84 -8.21 -6.23
CA TRP A 48 -7.88 -8.08 -7.68
C TRP A 48 -8.77 -9.17 -8.25
N ALA A 49 -9.76 -8.79 -9.05
CA ALA A 49 -10.65 -9.72 -9.72
C ALA A 49 -10.59 -9.52 -11.24
N ARG A 50 -10.41 -10.62 -11.98
CA ARG A 50 -10.49 -10.64 -13.45
C ARG A 50 -11.21 -11.90 -13.92
N GLY A 51 -12.44 -11.72 -14.41
CA GLY A 51 -13.30 -12.86 -14.73
C GLY A 51 -13.55 -13.68 -13.47
N GLU A 52 -13.20 -14.97 -13.51
CA GLU A 52 -13.31 -15.88 -12.36
C GLU A 52 -12.07 -15.85 -11.45
N GLU A 53 -10.97 -15.22 -11.88
CA GLU A 53 -9.75 -15.15 -11.09
C GLU A 53 -9.89 -14.09 -9.99
N ARG A 54 -9.54 -14.48 -8.75
CA ARG A 54 -9.41 -13.59 -7.60
C ARG A 54 -8.03 -13.75 -7.00
N ARG A 55 -7.32 -12.63 -6.84
CA ARG A 55 -6.03 -12.57 -6.14
C ARG A 55 -6.17 -11.66 -4.92
N TYR A 56 -5.51 -12.08 -3.85
CA TYR A 56 -5.51 -11.41 -2.57
C TYR A 56 -4.07 -11.08 -2.21
N GLU A 57 -3.83 -9.85 -1.79
CA GLU A 57 -2.54 -9.39 -1.31
C GLU A 57 -2.75 -8.67 0.02
N GLU A 58 -1.93 -8.98 1.01
CA GLU A 58 -1.92 -8.30 2.31
C GLU A 58 -0.81 -7.25 2.33
N PRO A 59 -1.06 -6.01 1.86
CA PRO A 59 -0.06 -4.95 1.91
C PRO A 59 0.23 -4.52 3.35
N HIS A 60 1.47 -4.10 3.55
CA HIS A 60 1.86 -3.40 4.76
C HIS A 60 1.36 -1.95 4.73
N LEU A 61 0.71 -1.51 5.81
CA LEU A 61 0.19 -0.15 5.96
C LEU A 61 0.70 0.49 7.25
N CYS A 62 0.98 1.80 7.20
CA CYS A 62 1.19 2.56 8.41
C CYS A 62 -0.13 2.72 9.21
N PRO A 63 -0.08 2.95 10.53
CA PRO A 63 -1.28 3.06 11.36
C PRO A 63 -2.29 4.12 10.87
N SER A 64 -1.79 5.25 10.36
CA SER A 64 -2.61 6.34 9.81
C SER A 64 -3.40 5.90 8.58
N CYS A 65 -2.73 5.30 7.58
CA CYS A 65 -3.39 4.84 6.36
C CYS A 65 -4.34 3.67 6.63
N ALA A 66 -3.98 2.73 7.50
CA ALA A 66 -4.85 1.63 7.89
C ALA A 66 -6.15 2.15 8.52
N SER A 67 -6.06 3.10 9.45
CA SER A 67 -7.22 3.71 10.11
C SER A 67 -8.09 4.49 9.13
N ALA A 68 -7.49 5.31 8.27
CA ALA A 68 -8.21 6.11 7.29
C ALA A 68 -9.02 5.24 6.31
N ILE A 69 -8.42 4.14 5.83
CA ILE A 69 -9.09 3.18 4.95
C ILE A 69 -10.23 2.48 5.69
N GLY A 70 -9.98 1.98 6.91
CA GLY A 70 -10.99 1.29 7.70
C GLY A 70 -12.22 2.16 7.98
N VAL A 71 -12.01 3.40 8.44
CA VAL A 71 -13.10 4.36 8.70
C VAL A 71 -13.86 4.70 7.42
N SER A 72 -13.15 4.93 6.31
CA SER A 72 -13.78 5.26 5.03
C SER A 72 -14.63 4.09 4.49
N ALA A 73 -14.19 2.85 4.70
CA ALA A 73 -14.94 1.66 4.30
C ALA A 73 -16.23 1.51 5.13
N LEU A 74 -16.14 1.67 6.46
CA LEU A 74 -17.30 1.64 7.35
C LEU A 74 -18.33 2.70 7.00
N GLN A 75 -17.89 3.93 6.74
CA GLN A 75 -18.79 5.02 6.33
C GLN A 75 -19.53 4.72 5.02
N ARG A 76 -18.88 4.06 4.06
CA ARG A 76 -19.55 3.67 2.81
C ARG A 76 -20.59 2.58 3.03
N TRP A 77 -20.30 1.62 3.89
CA TRP A 77 -21.29 0.59 4.24
C TRP A 77 -22.51 1.18 4.95
N GLU A 78 -22.32 2.12 5.87
CA GLU A 78 -23.45 2.80 6.52
C GLU A 78 -24.32 3.58 5.53
N ILE A 79 -23.73 4.13 4.46
CA ILE A 79 -24.49 4.82 3.39
C ILE A 79 -25.29 3.82 2.53
N GLU A 80 -24.75 2.64 2.28
CA GLU A 80 -25.42 1.60 1.47
C GLU A 80 -26.64 0.98 2.18
N GLU A 81 -26.66 0.97 3.52
CA GLU A 81 -27.77 0.40 4.30
C GLU A 81 -28.98 1.34 4.47
N ASP A 82 -28.83 2.65 4.23
CA ASP A 82 -29.91 3.66 4.35
C ASP A 82 -30.69 3.87 3.03
N GLU A 83 -30.29 3.20 1.93
CA GLU A 83 -30.98 3.23 0.63
C GLU A 83 -31.86 1.97 0.39
N GLY A 84 -32.22 1.24 1.45
CA GLY A 84 -33.06 0.02 1.44
C GLY A 84 -34.51 0.22 1.88
#